data_AF-A0A0H2VXT8-F1
#
_entry.id   AF-A0A0H2VXT8-F1
#
_cell.length_a   1.000
_cell.length_b   1.000
_cell.length_c   1.000
_cell.angle_alpha   90.00
_cell.angle_beta   90.00
_cell.angle_gamma   90.00
#
_symmetry.space_group_name_H-M   'P 1'
#
loop_
_entity.id
_entity.type
_entity.pdbx_description
1 polymer ?
#
loop_
_entity_poly.entity_id
_entity_poly.type
_entity_poly.pdbx_seq_one_letter_code
_entity_poly.pdbx_strand_id
1 'polypeptide(L)'
;MQQLENRCDLLLIQHQKWMTSVTRLIVAHGMGSPHLHGYHRLTLAHFFLPEKGSVISVAPQGLYQVVNPGTPPFIPAIQEGLMTSIQTHEIMLLTHFNLGGVLLSELHRLGENRLANRLNSLLRRFDDRDLYHTLIWLCWYDLMCAHSMQPWTEELKHKSHAELENWAVARKREKRELELMIDEYLLYAC
;
A
#
# COMPACT_ATOMS: atom_id res chain seq x y z
N MET A 1 9.77 -12.12 20.24
CA MET A 1 9.18 -10.81 19.91
C MET A 1 10.24 -9.83 19.42
N GLN A 2 11.25 -9.51 20.23
CA GLN A 2 12.26 -8.49 19.91
C GLN A 2 13.00 -8.66 18.56
N GLN A 3 13.31 -9.89 18.14
CA GLN A 3 13.93 -10.14 16.82
C GLN A 3 12.97 -9.94 15.64
N LEU A 4 11.65 -10.13 15.83
CA LEU A 4 10.63 -9.94 14.79
C LEU A 4 10.31 -8.46 14.62
N GLU A 5 10.25 -7.72 15.74
CA GLU A 5 10.11 -6.26 15.78
C GLU A 5 11.30 -5.60 15.07
N ASN A 6 12.53 -5.96 15.43
CA ASN A 6 13.75 -5.45 14.76
C ASN A 6 13.78 -5.72 13.25
N ARG A 7 13.17 -6.81 12.77
CA ARG A 7 13.09 -7.13 11.34
C ARG A 7 12.05 -6.28 10.61
N CYS A 8 10.90 -6.01 11.23
CA CYS A 8 9.87 -5.16 10.65
C CYS A 8 10.32 -3.70 10.58
N ASP A 9 11.07 -3.23 11.58
CA ASP A 9 11.64 -1.88 11.60
C ASP A 9 12.59 -1.64 10.43
N LEU A 10 13.49 -2.58 10.18
CA LEU A 10 14.42 -2.49 9.05
C LEU A 10 13.70 -2.56 7.69
N LEU A 11 12.65 -3.39 7.56
CA LEU A 11 11.79 -3.42 6.37
C LEU A 11 11.11 -2.08 6.11
N LEU A 12 10.55 -1.49 7.17
CA LEU A 12 9.92 -0.17 7.11
C LEU A 12 10.94 0.89 6.68
N ILE A 13 12.14 0.89 7.24
CA ILE A 13 13.22 1.82 6.85
C ILE A 13 13.57 1.64 5.37
N GLN A 14 13.68 0.40 4.88
CA GLN A 14 14.03 0.13 3.48
C GLN A 14 12.93 0.59 2.52
N HIS A 15 11.67 0.24 2.77
CA HIS A 15 10.54 0.71 1.96
C HIS A 15 10.38 2.23 2.04
N GLN A 16 10.61 2.84 3.20
CA GLN A 16 10.54 4.30 3.34
C GLN A 16 11.64 4.99 2.53
N LYS A 17 12.87 4.45 2.49
CA LYS A 17 13.96 4.97 1.64
C LYS A 17 13.61 4.89 0.16
N TRP A 18 13.07 3.75 -0.28
CA TRP A 18 12.57 3.58 -1.64
C TRP A 18 11.49 4.61 -1.98
N MET A 19 10.44 4.68 -1.16
CA MET A 19 9.32 5.61 -1.36
C MET A 19 9.76 7.07 -1.35
N THR A 20 10.68 7.44 -0.45
CA THR A 20 11.22 8.81 -0.41
C THR A 20 11.95 9.16 -1.70
N SER A 21 12.73 8.24 -2.25
CA SER A 21 13.47 8.43 -3.50
C SER A 21 12.52 8.54 -4.69
N VAL A 22 11.52 7.66 -4.78
CA VAL A 22 10.46 7.72 -5.79
C VAL A 22 9.68 9.02 -5.71
N THR A 23 9.27 9.46 -4.52
CA THR A 23 8.51 10.71 -4.34
C THR A 23 9.33 11.92 -4.78
N ARG A 24 10.62 11.96 -4.42
CA ARG A 24 11.52 13.04 -4.85
C ARG A 24 11.63 13.10 -6.37
N LEU A 25 11.74 11.95 -7.03
CA LEU A 25 11.77 11.88 -8.50
C LEU A 25 10.45 12.42 -9.09
N ILE A 26 9.30 11.97 -8.57
CA ILE A 26 7.97 12.44 -9.00
C ILE A 26 7.87 13.96 -8.94
N VAL A 27 8.15 14.53 -7.77
CA VAL A 27 8.01 15.97 -7.52
C VAL A 27 9.02 16.78 -8.33
N ALA A 28 10.27 16.33 -8.41
CA ALA A 28 11.33 17.03 -9.14
C ALA A 28 11.05 17.17 -10.64
N HIS A 29 10.32 16.21 -11.23
CA HIS A 29 9.93 16.22 -12.63
C HIS A 29 8.52 16.76 -12.88
N GLY A 30 7.87 17.35 -11.86
CA GLY A 30 6.53 17.93 -12.01
C GLY A 30 5.43 16.89 -12.21
N MET A 31 5.69 15.62 -11.90
CA MET A 31 4.72 14.52 -11.98
C MET A 31 3.91 14.37 -10.67
N GLY A 32 3.92 15.38 -9.81
CA GLY A 32 3.15 15.35 -8.58
C GLY A 32 3.43 16.54 -7.68
N SER A 33 2.53 16.76 -6.73
CA SER A 33 2.61 17.84 -5.76
C SER A 33 3.60 17.51 -4.62
N PRO A 34 4.31 18.50 -4.04
CA PRO A 34 5.11 18.29 -2.83
C PRO A 34 4.33 17.69 -1.66
N HIS A 35 3.00 17.88 -1.61
CA HIS A 35 2.12 17.30 -0.59
C HIS A 35 2.10 15.76 -0.62
N LEU A 36 2.49 15.15 -1.74
CA LEU A 36 2.59 13.70 -1.91
C LEU A 36 3.54 13.04 -0.91
N HIS A 37 4.54 13.78 -0.41
CA HIS A 37 5.43 13.32 0.65
C HIS A 37 4.69 12.86 1.92
N GLY A 38 3.54 13.46 2.25
CA GLY A 38 2.73 13.06 3.39
C GLY A 38 2.10 11.68 3.20
N TYR A 39 1.59 11.40 2.01
CA TYR A 39 0.91 10.15 1.67
C TYR A 39 1.85 8.96 1.48
N HIS A 40 3.12 9.24 1.14
CA HIS A 40 4.15 8.22 0.98
C HIS A 40 4.94 7.93 2.27
N ARG A 41 4.47 8.44 3.41
CA ARG A 41 4.94 7.98 4.71
C ARG A 41 4.37 6.61 5.01
N LEU A 42 5.21 5.73 5.51
CA LEU A 42 4.89 4.36 5.87
C LEU A 42 4.98 4.18 7.38
N THR A 43 4.27 3.18 7.90
CA THR A 43 4.26 2.74 9.29
C THR A 43 4.17 1.22 9.34
N LEU A 44 4.32 0.63 10.52
CA LEU A 44 3.87 -0.74 10.77
C LEU A 44 2.36 -0.75 11.08
N ALA A 45 1.66 -1.74 10.54
CA ALA A 45 0.24 -1.98 10.75
C ALA A 45 -0.05 -3.48 10.81
N HIS A 46 -1.19 -3.84 11.40
CA HIS A 46 -1.69 -5.20 11.37
C HIS A 46 -2.50 -5.46 10.09
N PHE A 47 -2.16 -6.55 9.43
CA PHE A 47 -2.86 -7.13 8.31
C PHE A 47 -3.62 -8.36 8.74
N PHE A 48 -4.83 -8.53 8.23
CA PHE A 48 -5.68 -9.67 8.51
C PHE A 48 -5.77 -10.55 7.27
N LEU A 49 -5.04 -11.67 7.31
CA LEU A 49 -4.94 -12.61 6.21
C LEU A 49 -5.76 -13.87 6.52
N PRO A 50 -6.57 -14.38 5.58
CA PRO A 50 -7.49 -15.49 5.85
C PRO A 50 -6.83 -16.74 6.45
N GLU A 51 -5.63 -17.10 5.98
CA GLU A 51 -4.93 -18.32 6.41
C GLU A 51 -3.95 -18.09 7.56
N LYS A 52 -3.53 -16.84 7.80
CA LYS A 52 -2.43 -16.50 8.73
C LYS A 52 -2.87 -15.68 9.93
N GLY A 53 -4.11 -15.20 9.95
CA GLY A 53 -4.61 -14.31 11.00
C GLY A 53 -3.95 -12.93 10.92
N SER A 54 -3.74 -12.32 12.09
CA SER A 54 -3.14 -10.99 12.19
C SER A 54 -1.61 -11.05 12.04
N VAL A 55 -1.06 -10.30 11.08
CA VAL A 55 0.39 -10.24 10.81
C VAL A 55 0.83 -8.78 10.72
N ILE A 56 2.01 -8.46 11.25
CA ILE A 56 2.57 -7.11 11.13
C ILE A 56 3.18 -6.93 9.74
N SER A 57 2.84 -5.80 9.10
CA SER A 57 3.33 -5.42 7.78
C SER A 57 3.56 -3.92 7.69
N VAL A 58 4.37 -3.51 6.72
CA VAL A 58 4.50 -2.09 6.36
C VAL A 58 3.23 -1.65 5.66
N ALA A 59 2.70 -0.45 5.96
CA ALA A 59 1.51 0.13 5.34
C ALA A 59 1.59 1.67 5.27
N PRO A 60 0.76 2.33 4.43
CA PRO A 60 0.69 3.79 4.40
C PRO A 60 0.22 4.38 5.74
N GLN A 61 0.96 5.37 6.25
CA GLN A 61 0.71 6.00 7.55
C GLN A 61 -0.66 6.70 7.60
N GLY A 62 -1.03 7.43 6.54
CA GLY A 62 -2.32 8.13 6.50
C GLY A 62 -3.50 7.17 6.62
N LEU A 63 -3.45 6.05 5.90
CA LEU A 63 -4.51 5.05 5.95
C LEU A 63 -4.52 4.29 7.27
N TYR A 64 -3.36 4.03 7.89
CA TYR A 64 -3.30 3.48 9.24
C TYR A 64 -4.10 4.35 10.24
N GLN A 65 -3.97 5.69 10.14
CA GLN A 65 -4.72 6.62 11.00
C GLN A 65 -6.22 6.64 10.67
N VAL A 66 -6.60 6.46 9.40
CA VAL A 66 -8.02 6.28 9.02
C VAL A 66 -8.59 5.01 9.67
N VAL A 67 -7.84 3.90 9.69
CA VAL A 67 -8.29 2.63 10.29
C VAL A 67 -8.27 2.69 11.83
N ASN A 68 -7.25 3.31 12.42
CA ASN A 68 -7.00 3.34 13.86
C ASN A 68 -6.97 4.79 14.40
N PRO A 69 -8.12 5.49 14.41
CA PRO A 69 -8.16 6.88 14.84
C PRO A 69 -7.74 7.01 16.31
N GLY A 70 -6.86 7.97 16.60
CA GLY A 70 -6.32 8.21 17.95
C GLY A 70 -5.14 7.32 18.34
N THR A 71 -4.80 6.31 17.55
CA THR A 71 -3.59 5.50 17.77
C THR A 71 -2.41 6.11 17.02
N PRO A 72 -1.29 6.45 17.69
CA PRO A 72 -0.13 7.01 17.02
C PRO A 72 0.51 5.95 16.11
N PRO A 73 0.95 6.34 14.89
CA PRO A 73 1.68 5.43 14.01
C PRO A 73 3.04 5.08 14.60
N PHE A 74 3.55 3.92 14.22
CA PHE A 74 4.92 3.53 14.57
C PHE A 74 5.91 4.30 13.70
N ILE A 75 6.82 5.03 14.36
CA ILE A 75 7.87 5.80 13.70
C ILE A 75 9.21 5.21 14.14
N PRO A 76 9.96 4.54 13.25
CA PRO A 76 11.24 3.95 13.62
C PRO A 76 12.26 5.05 13.91
N ALA A 77 13.10 4.84 14.92
CA ALA A 77 14.31 5.64 15.10
C ALA A 77 15.27 5.31 13.96
N ILE A 78 15.58 6.27 13.09
CA ILE A 78 16.53 6.05 11.99
C ILE A 78 17.93 5.88 12.61
N GLN A 79 18.40 4.64 12.73
CA GLN A 79 19.82 4.36 12.95
C GLN A 79 20.48 4.15 11.58
N GLU A 80 21.28 5.12 11.16
CA GLU A 80 22.19 4.94 10.02
C GLU A 80 23.32 4.00 10.43
N GLY A 81 23.11 2.69 10.25
CA GLY A 81 24.15 1.71 10.55
C GLY A 81 23.69 0.29 10.29
N LEU A 82 24.36 -0.37 9.33
CA LEU A 82 24.28 -1.80 9.01
C LEU A 82 22.97 -2.28 8.35
N MET A 83 22.84 -1.98 7.05
CA MET A 83 21.86 -2.65 6.18
C MET A 83 22.33 -4.08 5.90
N THR A 84 21.80 -5.05 6.64
CA THR A 84 21.76 -6.43 6.13
C THR A 84 20.64 -6.50 5.09
N SER A 85 20.91 -7.09 3.93
CA SER A 85 19.93 -7.29 2.86
C SER A 85 18.72 -8.04 3.40
N ILE A 86 17.64 -7.33 3.71
CA ILE A 86 16.35 -7.96 3.97
C ILE A 86 15.73 -8.26 2.61
N GLN A 87 15.15 -9.44 2.47
CA GLN A 87 14.50 -9.90 1.24
C GLN A 87 13.24 -9.07 0.95
N THR A 88 13.42 -7.84 0.46
CA THR A 88 12.41 -7.10 -0.29
C THR A 88 12.33 -7.68 -1.69
N HIS A 89 11.13 -7.81 -2.25
CA HIS A 89 10.98 -8.22 -3.65
C HIS A 89 11.24 -7.00 -4.55
N GLU A 90 12.52 -6.70 -4.78
CA GLU A 90 12.98 -5.52 -5.53
C GLU A 90 12.35 -5.42 -6.93
N ILE A 91 12.04 -6.55 -7.57
CA ILE A 91 11.35 -6.60 -8.86
C ILE A 91 9.97 -5.92 -8.77
N MET A 92 9.21 -6.11 -7.68
CA MET A 92 7.89 -5.48 -7.52
C MET A 92 8.00 -3.98 -7.31
N LEU A 93 9.02 -3.53 -6.58
CA LEU A 93 9.33 -2.11 -6.41
C LEU A 93 9.70 -1.46 -7.76
N LEU A 94 10.38 -2.18 -8.65
CA LEU A 94 10.78 -1.67 -9.97
C LEU A 94 9.66 -1.72 -11.01
N THR A 95 8.80 -2.75 -10.96
CA THR A 95 7.76 -2.99 -11.98
C THR A 95 6.43 -2.30 -11.68
N HIS A 96 6.18 -1.94 -10.42
CA HIS A 96 5.05 -1.10 -10.03
C HIS A 96 5.57 0.13 -9.31
N PHE A 97 5.19 1.28 -9.84
CA PHE A 97 5.61 2.54 -9.26
C PHE A 97 4.89 2.80 -7.93
N ASN A 98 5.54 3.54 -7.04
CA ASN A 98 4.90 4.10 -5.85
C ASN A 98 4.33 3.04 -4.86
N LEU A 99 3.24 3.34 -4.14
CA LEU A 99 2.61 2.49 -3.12
C LEU A 99 2.19 1.10 -3.64
N GLY A 100 1.97 0.96 -4.96
CA GLY A 100 1.67 -0.33 -5.57
C GLY A 100 2.84 -1.32 -5.49
N GLY A 101 4.06 -0.83 -5.72
CA GLY A 101 5.27 -1.65 -5.59
C GLY A 101 5.50 -2.12 -4.15
N VAL A 102 5.30 -1.23 -3.17
CA VAL A 102 5.41 -1.57 -1.74
C VAL A 102 4.38 -2.63 -1.35
N LEU A 103 3.12 -2.45 -1.76
CA LEU A 103 2.04 -3.41 -1.48
C LEU A 103 2.37 -4.80 -2.02
N LEU A 104 2.73 -4.88 -3.30
CA LEU A 104 3.06 -6.16 -3.92
C LEU A 104 4.31 -6.80 -3.33
N SER A 105 5.33 -6.00 -2.96
CA SER A 105 6.50 -6.51 -2.26
C SER A 105 6.13 -7.10 -0.89
N GLU A 106 5.27 -6.43 -0.12
CA GLU A 106 4.82 -6.95 1.17
C GLU A 106 3.97 -8.21 1.02
N LEU A 107 3.07 -8.27 0.04
CA LEU A 107 2.29 -9.48 -0.22
C LEU A 107 3.17 -10.69 -0.57
N HIS A 108 4.20 -10.51 -1.41
CA HIS A 108 5.16 -11.58 -1.71
C HIS A 108 5.98 -11.99 -0.48
N ARG A 109 6.48 -11.00 0.29
CA ARG A 109 7.22 -11.24 1.54
C ARG A 109 6.39 -12.04 2.55
N LEU A 110 5.10 -11.74 2.63
CA LEU A 110 4.15 -12.45 3.48
C LEU A 110 3.74 -13.81 2.92
N GLY A 111 4.14 -14.16 1.70
CA GLY A 111 3.78 -15.42 1.03
C GLY A 111 2.35 -15.44 0.48
N GLU A 112 1.70 -14.28 0.34
CA GLU A 112 0.35 -14.12 -0.24
C GLU A 112 0.39 -14.11 -1.77
N ASN A 113 1.03 -15.13 -2.36
CA ASN A 113 1.32 -15.18 -3.81
C ASN A 113 0.05 -15.13 -4.67
N ARG A 114 -1.05 -15.77 -4.22
CA ARG A 114 -2.31 -15.77 -4.96
C ARG A 114 -2.89 -14.35 -5.06
N LEU A 115 -2.95 -13.64 -3.93
CA LEU A 115 -3.42 -12.26 -3.89
C LEU A 115 -2.47 -11.34 -4.66
N ALA A 116 -1.16 -11.46 -4.46
CA ALA A 116 -0.16 -10.65 -5.15
C ALA A 116 -0.26 -10.80 -6.68
N ASN A 117 -0.37 -12.03 -7.18
CA ASN A 117 -0.48 -12.30 -8.62
C ASN A 117 -1.79 -11.78 -9.21
N ARG A 118 -2.91 -11.94 -8.49
CA ARG A 118 -4.22 -11.42 -8.91
C ARG A 118 -4.24 -9.90 -8.96
N LEU A 119 -3.72 -9.26 -7.91
CA LEU A 119 -3.61 -7.81 -7.84
C LEU A 119 -2.67 -7.27 -8.93
N ASN A 120 -1.48 -7.86 -9.11
CA ASN A 120 -0.55 -7.46 -10.18
C ASN A 120 -1.22 -7.58 -11.57
N SER A 121 -1.88 -8.71 -11.85
CA SER A 121 -2.60 -8.91 -13.12
C SER A 121 -3.75 -7.92 -13.30
N LEU A 122 -4.46 -7.56 -12.23
CA LEU A 122 -5.52 -6.56 -12.25
C LEU A 122 -4.94 -5.18 -12.56
N LEU A 123 -3.93 -4.76 -11.82
CA LEU A 123 -3.31 -3.43 -11.93
C LEU A 123 -2.66 -3.18 -13.30
N ARG A 124 -2.11 -4.22 -13.93
CA ARG A 124 -1.54 -4.14 -15.29
C ARG A 124 -2.56 -3.89 -16.40
N ARG A 125 -3.87 -3.99 -16.12
CA ARG A 125 -4.94 -3.76 -17.11
C ARG A 125 -5.28 -2.28 -17.28
N PHE A 126 -4.79 -1.40 -16.40
CA PHE A 126 -5.24 -0.02 -16.35
C PHE A 126 -4.16 0.92 -16.85
N ASP A 127 -4.51 1.71 -17.86
CA ASP A 127 -3.85 2.97 -18.19
C ASP A 127 -4.47 4.15 -17.40
N ASP A 128 -5.64 3.93 -16.78
CA ASP A 128 -6.30 4.87 -15.88
C ASP A 128 -5.58 4.91 -14.52
N ARG A 129 -5.00 6.07 -14.22
CA ARG A 129 -4.19 6.30 -13.02
C ARG A 129 -5.03 6.47 -11.76
N ASP A 130 -6.21 7.07 -11.87
CA ASP A 130 -7.08 7.33 -10.74
C ASP A 130 -7.66 6.02 -10.21
N LEU A 131 -8.15 5.18 -11.13
CA LEU A 131 -8.62 3.86 -10.77
C LEU A 131 -7.49 2.96 -10.26
N TYR A 132 -6.30 3.01 -10.90
CA TYR A 132 -5.11 2.29 -10.43
C TYR A 132 -4.80 2.63 -8.97
N HIS A 133 -4.68 3.92 -8.64
CA HIS A 133 -4.35 4.37 -7.31
C HIS A 133 -5.45 4.10 -6.30
N THR A 134 -6.72 4.28 -6.70
CA THR A 134 -7.88 3.96 -5.86
C THR A 134 -7.85 2.47 -5.46
N LEU A 135 -7.62 1.56 -6.42
CA LEU A 135 -7.54 0.13 -6.12
C LEU A 135 -6.39 -0.22 -5.18
N ILE A 136 -5.22 0.43 -5.32
CA ILE A 136 -4.11 0.24 -4.36
C ILE A 136 -4.54 0.62 -2.94
N TRP A 137 -5.14 1.79 -2.76
CA TRP A 137 -5.59 2.26 -1.44
C TRP A 137 -6.68 1.38 -0.84
N LEU A 138 -7.65 0.95 -1.65
CA LEU A 138 -8.71 0.04 -1.20
C LEU A 138 -8.15 -1.32 -0.79
N CYS A 139 -7.14 -1.85 -1.50
CA CYS A 139 -6.53 -3.12 -1.15
C CYS A 139 -5.79 -3.04 0.19
N TRP A 140 -5.03 -1.96 0.43
CA TRP A 140 -4.44 -1.68 1.73
C TRP A 140 -5.49 -1.59 2.84
N TYR A 141 -6.62 -0.94 2.58
CA TYR A 141 -7.69 -0.75 3.55
C TYR A 141 -8.32 -2.09 3.93
N ASP A 142 -8.63 -2.93 2.94
CA ASP A 142 -9.23 -4.24 3.18
C ASP A 142 -8.31 -5.17 3.97
N LEU A 143 -7.01 -5.14 3.69
CA LEU A 143 -6.00 -5.87 4.46
C LEU A 143 -5.94 -5.42 5.92
N MET A 144 -6.12 -4.13 6.22
CA MET A 144 -6.07 -3.61 7.59
C MET A 144 -7.38 -3.75 8.37
N CYS A 145 -8.53 -3.89 7.71
CA CYS A 145 -9.84 -3.91 8.37
C CYS A 145 -10.44 -5.32 8.54
N ALA A 146 -9.66 -6.38 8.35
CA ALA A 146 -10.16 -7.77 8.40
C ALA A 146 -11.32 -8.04 7.43
N HIS A 147 -11.37 -7.30 6.32
CA HIS A 147 -12.34 -7.55 5.28
C HIS A 147 -12.01 -8.83 4.49
N SER A 148 -13.03 -9.39 3.86
CA SER A 148 -12.81 -10.53 2.96
C SER A 148 -11.91 -10.13 1.81
N MET A 149 -10.85 -10.91 1.57
CA MET A 149 -9.99 -10.76 0.39
C MET A 149 -10.52 -11.52 -0.84
N GLN A 150 -11.72 -12.09 -0.75
CA GLN A 150 -12.35 -12.81 -1.86
C GLN A 150 -12.63 -11.91 -3.09
N PRO A 151 -13.09 -10.64 -2.95
CA PRO A 151 -13.25 -9.74 -4.09
C PRO A 151 -11.95 -9.60 -4.90
N TRP A 152 -10.83 -9.36 -4.21
CA TRP A 152 -9.51 -9.18 -4.82
C TRP A 152 -8.98 -10.43 -5.53
N THR A 153 -9.30 -11.62 -5.02
CA THR A 153 -8.74 -12.88 -5.53
C THR A 153 -9.62 -13.57 -6.58
N GLU A 154 -10.92 -13.32 -6.56
CA GLU A 154 -11.91 -14.07 -7.32
C GLU A 154 -12.82 -13.21 -8.19
N GLU A 155 -13.27 -12.04 -7.71
CA GLU A 155 -14.35 -11.28 -8.37
C GLU A 155 -13.84 -10.17 -9.30
N LEU A 156 -12.93 -9.31 -8.83
CA LEU A 156 -12.52 -8.10 -9.55
C LEU A 156 -11.89 -8.40 -10.92
N LYS A 157 -11.26 -9.57 -11.07
CA LYS A 157 -10.67 -10.00 -12.35
C LYS A 157 -11.70 -10.18 -13.47
N HIS A 158 -12.98 -10.40 -13.12
CA HIS A 158 -14.05 -10.64 -14.09
C HIS A 158 -14.83 -9.38 -14.46
N LYS A 159 -14.60 -8.27 -13.73
CA LYS A 159 -15.29 -7.01 -13.97
C LYS A 159 -14.68 -6.28 -15.18
N SER A 160 -15.54 -5.65 -15.96
CA SER A 160 -15.19 -4.62 -16.94
C SER A 160 -14.65 -3.36 -16.25
N HIS A 161 -14.11 -2.42 -17.03
CA HIS A 161 -13.59 -1.17 -16.50
C HIS A 161 -14.66 -0.37 -15.74
N ALA A 162 -15.83 -0.14 -16.35
CA ALA A 162 -16.94 0.59 -15.72
C ALA A 162 -17.47 -0.11 -14.45
N GLU A 163 -17.49 -1.44 -14.42
CA GLU A 163 -17.88 -2.18 -13.22
C GLU A 163 -16.84 -2.06 -12.09
N LEU A 164 -15.55 -1.96 -12.43
CA LEU A 164 -14.47 -1.74 -11.47
C LEU A 164 -14.52 -0.32 -10.89
N GLU A 165 -14.74 0.69 -11.74
CA GLU A 165 -14.92 2.07 -11.28
C GLU A 165 -16.11 2.17 -10.32
N ASN A 166 -17.27 1.63 -10.71
CA ASN A 166 -18.46 1.64 -9.88
C ASN A 166 -18.23 0.90 -8.54
N TRP A 167 -17.56 -0.25 -8.59
CA TRP A 167 -17.18 -0.98 -7.37
C TRP A 167 -16.24 -0.17 -6.49
N ALA A 168 -15.19 0.44 -7.07
CA ALA A 168 -14.22 1.23 -6.33
C ALA A 168 -14.84 2.47 -5.69
N VAL A 169 -15.73 3.17 -6.41
CA VAL A 169 -16.49 4.31 -5.88
C VAL A 169 -17.39 3.88 -4.73
N ALA A 170 -18.13 2.78 -4.89
CA ALA A 170 -18.99 2.25 -3.83
C ALA A 170 -18.19 1.86 -2.58
N ARG A 171 -17.07 1.15 -2.77
CA ARG A 171 -16.18 0.71 -1.69
C ARG A 171 -15.53 1.89 -0.96
N LYS A 172 -15.05 2.89 -1.72
CA LYS A 172 -14.47 4.12 -1.19
C LYS A 172 -15.45 4.89 -0.31
N ARG A 173 -16.73 4.95 -0.70
CA ARG A 173 -17.82 5.66 0.00
C ARG A 173 -18.29 5.01 1.30
N GLU A 174 -17.84 3.80 1.61
CA GLU A 174 -18.19 3.15 2.88
C GLU A 174 -17.66 3.90 4.10
N LYS A 175 -16.58 4.69 3.91
CA LYS A 175 -16.00 5.51 4.97
C LYS A 175 -15.60 6.87 4.44
N ARG A 176 -16.17 7.92 5.02
CA ARG A 176 -15.93 9.31 4.58
C ARG A 176 -14.46 9.71 4.66
N GLU A 177 -13.76 9.32 5.72
CA GLU A 177 -12.34 9.64 5.90
C GLU A 177 -11.46 8.93 4.86
N LEU A 178 -11.86 7.70 4.45
CA LEU A 178 -11.19 6.97 3.39
C LEU A 178 -11.40 7.67 2.04
N GLU A 179 -12.65 8.06 1.73
CA GLU A 179 -12.97 8.79 0.51
C GLU A 179 -12.18 10.08 0.39
N LEU A 180 -12.20 10.92 1.43
CA LEU A 180 -11.46 12.19 1.44
C LEU A 180 -9.95 11.98 1.28
N MET A 181 -9.37 10.98 1.96
CA MET A 181 -7.94 10.69 1.87
C MET A 181 -7.54 10.23 0.47
N ILE A 182 -8.32 9.33 -0.15
CA ILE A 182 -8.04 8.86 -1.51
C ILE A 182 -8.20 10.01 -2.51
N ASP A 183 -9.28 10.80 -2.40
CA ASP A 183 -9.51 11.92 -3.31
C ASP A 183 -8.40 12.97 -3.22
N GLU A 184 -7.97 13.30 -2.01
CA GLU A 184 -6.87 14.25 -1.81
C GLU A 184 -5.53 13.68 -2.32
N TYR A 185 -5.29 12.39 -2.14
CA TYR A 185 -4.12 11.72 -2.73
C TYR A 185 -4.13 11.84 -4.27
N LEU A 186 -5.27 11.59 -4.92
CA LEU A 186 -5.41 11.68 -6.38
C LEU A 186 -5.20 13.10 -6.91
N LEU A 187 -5.49 14.14 -6.11
CA LEU A 187 -5.16 15.52 -6.48
C LEU A 187 -3.64 15.78 -6.52
N TYR A 188 -2.86 15.02 -5.76
CA TYR A 188 -1.41 15.23 -5.61
C TYR A 188 -0.55 14.24 -6.40
N ALA A 189 -1.07 13.05 -6.69
CA ALA A 189 -0.44 12.05 -7.54
C ALA A 189 -0.77 12.34 -9.01
N CYS A 190 0.22 12.32 -9.91
CA CYS A 190 -0.07 12.34 -11.36
C CYS A 190 -0.44 10.97 -11.88
#